data_AF-A0A3B0SRL2-F1
#
_entry.id   AF-A0A3B0SRL2-F1
#
_cell.length_a   1.000
_cell.length_b   1.000
_cell.length_c   1.000
_cell.angle_alpha   90.00
_cell.angle_beta   90.00
_cell.angle_gamma   90.00
#
_symmetry.space_group_name_H-M   'P 1'
#
loop_
_entity.id
_entity.type
_entity.pdbx_description
1 polymer ?
#
loop_
_entity_poly.entity_id
_entity_poly.type
_entity_poly.pdbx_seq_one_letter_code
_entity_poly.pdbx_strand_id
1 'polypeptide(L)'
;MPETKSPAKTGVLLANLGTPDGTGYWPMRRYLSEFLSDKRVIDYPRWKWLPLLHLIILSKRPFSSGKAYKSIWNTELDESPLLTITRDQTNAIAAVIQDRFGDQVEVDFCMRYGNPSTQSRLRKMVTSGCTRILFF
;
A
#
# COMPACT_ATOMS: atom_id res chain seq x y z
N MET A 1 12.97 9.12 38.14
CA MET A 1 14.01 9.17 37.07
C MET A 1 13.34 9.79 35.85
N PRO A 2 13.89 10.84 35.22
CA PRO A 2 13.29 11.37 34.00
C PRO A 2 13.44 10.32 32.90
N GLU A 3 12.33 9.96 32.24
CA GLU A 3 12.37 9.15 31.01
C GLU A 3 13.23 9.89 29.98
N THR A 4 14.39 9.31 29.65
CA THR A 4 15.19 9.74 28.50
C THR A 4 14.39 9.47 27.24
N LYS A 5 13.69 10.49 26.72
CA LYS A 5 13.08 10.45 25.39
C LYS A 5 14.21 10.18 24.39
N SER A 6 14.21 8.99 23.79
CA SER A 6 15.03 8.69 22.62
C SER A 6 14.84 9.80 21.58
N PRO A 7 15.88 10.17 20.82
CA PRO A 7 15.78 11.23 19.82
C PRO A 7 14.62 10.93 18.86
N ALA A 8 13.79 11.93 18.62
CA ALA A 8 12.56 11.81 17.85
C ALA A 8 12.85 11.45 16.38
N LYS A 9 12.69 10.17 16.02
CA LYS A 9 12.84 9.70 14.63
C LYS A 9 11.69 10.22 13.76
N THR A 10 11.99 10.56 12.50
CA THR A 10 10.99 10.96 11.50
C THR A 10 10.76 9.81 10.52
N GLY A 11 9.51 9.39 10.34
CA GLY A 11 9.13 8.45 9.28
C GLY A 11 8.73 9.19 8.00
N VAL A 12 9.27 8.79 6.87
CA VAL A 12 8.83 9.19 5.53
C VAL A 12 8.12 8.01 4.90
N LEU A 13 6.83 8.16 4.63
CA LEU A 13 5.98 7.10 4.11
C LEU A 13 5.52 7.45 2.70
N LEU A 14 6.09 6.77 1.70
CA LEU A 14 5.69 6.90 0.30
C LEU A 14 4.32 6.22 0.13
N ALA A 15 3.27 6.99 -0.12
CA ALA A 15 1.92 6.50 -0.24
C ALA A 15 1.49 6.43 -1.70
N ASN A 16 0.93 5.29 -2.10
CA ASN A 16 0.32 5.15 -3.41
C ASN A 16 -1.03 4.42 -3.33
N LEU A 17 -1.69 4.30 -4.49
CA LEU A 17 -2.97 3.62 -4.61
C LEU A 17 -2.89 2.16 -4.17
N GLY A 18 -1.84 1.47 -4.61
CA GLY A 18 -1.62 0.05 -4.39
C GLY A 18 -2.06 -0.83 -5.54
N THR A 19 -1.91 -2.13 -5.33
CA THR A 19 -1.98 -3.17 -6.35
C THR A 19 -2.37 -4.49 -5.69
N PRO A 20 -3.00 -5.45 -6.42
CA PRO A 20 -3.27 -6.77 -5.87
C PRO A 20 -1.98 -7.54 -5.57
N ASP A 21 -2.00 -8.35 -4.50
CA ASP A 21 -0.91 -9.28 -4.15
C ASP A 21 -0.72 -10.43 -5.17
N GLY A 22 -1.49 -10.46 -6.25
CA GLY A 22 -1.42 -11.51 -7.25
C GLY A 22 -2.48 -11.40 -8.33
N THR A 23 -2.33 -12.18 -9.39
CA THR A 23 -3.22 -12.11 -10.57
C THR A 23 -4.42 -13.06 -10.47
N GLY A 24 -4.48 -13.89 -9.43
CA GLY A 24 -5.56 -14.85 -9.21
C GLY A 24 -6.86 -14.22 -8.74
N TYR A 25 -7.93 -15.00 -8.71
CA TYR A 25 -9.26 -14.51 -8.33
C TYR A 25 -9.30 -13.87 -6.93
N TRP A 26 -8.70 -14.52 -5.92
CA TRP A 26 -8.78 -14.04 -4.53
C TRP A 26 -7.98 -12.76 -4.27
N PRO A 27 -6.69 -12.64 -4.66
CA PRO A 27 -5.96 -11.37 -4.53
C PRO A 27 -6.66 -10.23 -5.27
N MET A 28 -7.13 -10.49 -6.49
CA MET A 28 -7.86 -9.50 -7.28
C MET A 28 -9.18 -9.10 -6.62
N ARG A 29 -9.96 -10.06 -6.13
CA ARG A 29 -11.25 -9.79 -5.46
C ARG A 29 -11.05 -8.93 -4.23
N ARG A 30 -10.03 -9.22 -3.40
CA ARG A 30 -9.70 -8.44 -2.21
C ARG A 30 -9.34 -7.00 -2.58
N TYR A 31 -8.38 -6.81 -3.48
CA TYR A 31 -7.98 -5.48 -3.97
C TYR A 31 -9.17 -4.69 -4.53
N LEU A 32 -9.95 -5.29 -5.42
CA LEU A 32 -11.13 -4.64 -6.02
C LEU A 32 -12.20 -4.33 -4.98
N SER A 33 -12.40 -5.20 -3.99
CA SER A 33 -13.35 -4.97 -2.90
C SER A 33 -12.95 -3.75 -2.10
N GLU A 34 -11.68 -3.60 -1.75
CA GLU A 34 -11.17 -2.45 -1.00
C GLU A 34 -11.31 -1.16 -1.83
N PHE A 35 -10.81 -1.17 -3.07
CA PHE A 35 -10.82 -0.01 -3.96
C PHE A 35 -12.24 0.48 -4.27
N LEU A 36 -13.13 -0.43 -4.69
CA LEU A 36 -14.48 -0.08 -5.11
C LEU A 36 -15.46 0.12 -3.95
N SER A 37 -15.09 -0.22 -2.71
CA SER A 37 -15.92 0.10 -1.52
C SER A 37 -15.67 1.51 -0.99
N ASP A 38 -14.61 2.18 -1.47
CA ASP A 38 -14.24 3.51 -1.01
C ASP A 38 -15.19 4.57 -1.56
N LYS A 39 -15.80 5.37 -0.66
CA LYS A 39 -16.71 6.46 -1.01
C LYS A 39 -16.03 7.58 -1.79
N ARG A 40 -14.69 7.69 -1.68
CA ARG A 40 -13.91 8.68 -2.44
C ARG A 40 -13.70 8.25 -3.89
N VAL A 41 -13.88 6.96 -4.18
CA VAL A 41 -13.75 6.39 -5.53
C VAL A 41 -15.12 6.24 -6.18
N ILE A 42 -16.13 5.83 -5.41
CA ILE A 42 -17.48 5.59 -5.91
C ILE A 42 -18.49 6.54 -5.25
N ASP A 43 -19.08 7.40 -6.07
CA ASP A 43 -20.07 8.40 -5.66
C ASP A 43 -21.52 7.92 -5.88
N TYR A 44 -21.84 6.71 -5.39
CA TYR A 44 -23.21 6.17 -5.38
C TYR A 44 -23.67 5.89 -3.94
N PRO A 45 -24.99 5.94 -3.67
CA PRO A 45 -25.52 5.52 -2.36
C PRO A 45 -25.08 4.10 -2.00
N ARG A 46 -24.42 3.94 -0.85
CA ARG A 46 -23.80 2.67 -0.42
C ARG A 46 -24.76 1.48 -0.48
N TRP A 47 -26.01 1.69 -0.09
CA TRP A 47 -27.01 0.62 -0.03
C TRP A 47 -27.38 0.06 -1.41
N LYS A 48 -27.22 0.84 -2.49
CA LYS A 48 -27.34 0.34 -3.87
C LYS A 48 -26.03 -0.24 -4.36
N TRP A 49 -24.93 0.44 -4.08
CA TRP A 49 -23.62 0.08 -4.63
C TRP A 49 -23.04 -1.18 -4.01
N LEU A 50 -23.10 -1.35 -2.69
CA LEU A 50 -22.47 -2.50 -2.03
C LEU A 50 -23.08 -3.85 -2.44
N PRO A 51 -24.42 -4.00 -2.55
CA PRO A 51 -25.00 -5.22 -3.12
C PRO A 51 -24.54 -5.46 -4.56
N LEU A 52 -24.55 -4.43 -5.41
CA LEU A 52 -24.08 -4.54 -6.79
C LEU A 52 -22.60 -4.97 -6.86
N LEU A 53 -21.76 -4.36 -6.02
CA LEU A 53 -20.35 -4.64 -5.91
C LEU A 53 -20.11 -6.10 -5.52
N HIS A 54 -20.68 -6.54 -4.40
CA HIS A 54 -20.38 -7.86 -3.83
C HIS A 54 -21.03 -9.02 -4.57
N LEU A 55 -22.21 -8.81 -5.18
CA LEU A 55 -22.95 -9.85 -5.88
C LEU A 55 -22.54 -10.00 -7.35
N ILE A 56 -22.40 -8.88 -8.07
CA ILE A 56 -22.19 -8.90 -9.52
C ILE A 56 -20.73 -8.60 -9.86
N ILE A 57 -20.23 -7.43 -9.44
CA ILE A 57 -18.93 -6.92 -9.90
C ILE A 57 -17.79 -7.82 -9.43
N LEU A 58 -17.71 -8.10 -8.12
CA LEU A 58 -16.63 -8.92 -7.56
C LEU A 58 -16.72 -10.39 -7.97
N SER A 59 -17.82 -10.84 -8.56
CA SER A 59 -17.99 -12.21 -9.07
C SER A 59 -17.45 -12.38 -10.49
N LYS A 60 -17.31 -11.30 -11.27
CA LYS A 60 -16.89 -11.36 -12.68
C LYS A 60 -15.62 -10.55 -12.96
N ARG A 61 -15.51 -9.34 -12.41
CA ARG A 61 -14.41 -8.40 -12.69
C ARG A 61 -13.02 -8.91 -12.29
N PRO A 62 -12.83 -9.70 -11.22
CA PRO A 62 -11.50 -10.22 -10.88
C PRO A 62 -10.86 -11.05 -11.99
N PHE A 63 -11.64 -11.75 -12.83
CA PHE A 63 -11.11 -12.55 -13.93
C PHE A 63 -10.50 -11.67 -15.03
N SER A 64 -11.24 -10.67 -15.50
CA SER A 64 -10.76 -9.77 -16.54
C SER A 64 -9.60 -8.90 -16.05
N SER A 65 -9.70 -8.37 -14.83
CA SER A 65 -8.61 -7.60 -14.21
C SER A 65 -7.37 -8.47 -13.96
N GLY A 66 -7.53 -9.70 -13.47
CA GLY A 66 -6.43 -10.64 -13.27
C GLY A 66 -5.69 -10.96 -14.57
N LYS A 67 -6.39 -11.13 -15.69
CA LYS A 67 -5.77 -11.32 -17.01
C LYS A 67 -4.96 -10.10 -17.45
N ALA A 68 -5.48 -8.89 -17.22
CA ALA A 68 -4.76 -7.66 -17.54
C ALA A 68 -3.48 -7.53 -16.69
N TYR A 69 -3.57 -7.73 -15.37
CA TYR A 69 -2.40 -7.72 -14.49
C TYR A 69 -1.38 -8.80 -14.88
N LYS A 70 -1.84 -10.00 -15.23
CA LYS A 70 -0.97 -11.10 -15.69
C LYS A 70 -0.17 -10.73 -16.95
N SER A 71 -0.72 -9.92 -17.85
CA SER A 71 -0.03 -9.51 -19.08
C SER A 71 1.18 -8.59 -18.86
N ILE A 72 1.26 -7.94 -17.69
CA ILE A 72 2.32 -7.02 -17.32
C ILE A 72 3.01 -7.42 -16.01
N TRP A 73 2.78 -8.64 -15.52
CA TRP A 73 3.28 -9.08 -14.22
C TRP A 73 4.79 -9.27 -14.25
N ASN A 74 5.49 -8.82 -13.20
CA ASN A 74 6.88 -9.16 -13.04
C ASN A 74 6.97 -10.59 -12.51
N THR A 75 7.24 -11.55 -13.40
CA THR A 75 7.31 -12.97 -13.07
C THR A 75 8.56 -13.35 -12.28
N GLU A 76 9.62 -12.55 -12.33
CA GLU A 76 10.86 -12.84 -11.59
C GLU A 76 10.69 -12.56 -10.10
N LEU A 77 9.98 -11.48 -9.75
CA LEU A 77 9.75 -11.07 -8.37
C LEU A 77 8.39 -11.50 -7.83
N ASP A 78 7.51 -12.01 -8.68
CA ASP A 78 6.10 -12.27 -8.39
C ASP A 78 5.37 -11.03 -7.86
N GLU A 79 5.56 -9.91 -8.54
CA GLU A 79 5.03 -8.60 -8.15
C GLU A 79 4.35 -7.90 -9.33
N SER A 80 3.40 -7.01 -9.02
CA SER A 80 2.95 -6.05 -10.03
C SER A 80 4.05 -5.02 -10.34
N PRO A 81 4.07 -4.41 -11.54
CA PRO A 81 5.03 -3.36 -11.86
C PRO A 81 5.03 -2.19 -10.87
N LEU A 82 3.85 -1.80 -10.35
CA LEU A 82 3.74 -0.74 -9.35
C LEU A 82 4.49 -1.11 -8.07
N LEU A 83 4.36 -2.35 -7.61
CA LEU A 83 5.04 -2.82 -6.39
C LEU A 83 6.54 -2.87 -6.60
N THR A 84 7.01 -3.46 -7.71
CA THR A 84 8.44 -3.52 -8.03
C THR A 84 9.05 -2.12 -8.07
N ILE A 85 8.45 -1.20 -8.84
CA ILE A 85 8.96 0.17 -8.98
C ILE A 85 8.91 0.91 -7.64
N THR A 86 7.82 0.78 -6.88
CA THR A 86 7.70 1.44 -5.57
C THR A 86 8.76 0.92 -4.60
N ARG A 87 8.98 -0.39 -4.55
CA ARG A 87 9.99 -1.02 -3.70
C ARG A 87 11.39 -0.51 -4.08
N ASP A 88 11.73 -0.50 -5.36
CA ASP A 88 13.03 -0.06 -5.83
C ASP A 88 13.26 1.44 -5.60
N GLN A 89 12.26 2.27 -5.85
CA GLN A 89 12.31 3.71 -5.54
C GLN A 89 12.45 3.96 -4.03
N THR A 90 11.70 3.23 -3.20
CA THR A 90 11.79 3.35 -1.73
C THR A 90 13.19 2.99 -1.27
N ASN A 91 13.77 1.90 -1.78
CA ASN A 91 15.12 1.46 -1.43
C ASN A 91 16.18 2.51 -1.83
N ALA A 92 16.07 3.06 -3.04
CA ALA A 92 16.98 4.09 -3.51
C ALA A 92 16.89 5.37 -2.66
N ILE A 93 15.68 5.82 -2.33
CA ILE A 93 15.45 6.98 -1.46
C ILE A 93 15.98 6.69 -0.05
N ALA A 94 15.70 5.51 0.50
CA ALA A 94 16.17 5.10 1.82
C ALA A 94 17.69 5.13 1.91
N ALA A 95 18.41 4.65 0.89
CA ALA A 95 19.87 4.69 0.85
C ALA A 95 20.41 6.13 0.90
N VAL A 96 19.84 7.04 0.10
CA VAL A 96 20.24 8.46 0.09
C VAL A 96 19.91 9.16 1.41
N ILE A 97 18.77 8.85 2.01
CA ILE A 97 18.34 9.41 3.29
C ILE A 97 19.21 8.89 4.44
N GLN A 98 19.55 7.60 4.45
CA GLN A 98 20.42 7.00 5.45
C GLN A 98 21.83 7.62 5.42
N ASP A 99 22.39 7.85 4.23
CA ASP A 99 23.69 8.52 4.07
C ASP A 99 23.69 9.95 4.65
N ARG A 100 22.58 10.69 4.48
CA ARG A 100 22.48 12.09 4.92
C ARG A 100 22.06 12.27 6.37
N PHE A 101 21.19 11.41 6.89
CA PHE A 101 20.53 11.61 8.18
C PHE A 101 20.76 10.47 9.19
N GLY A 102 21.37 9.36 8.75
CA GLY A 102 21.53 8.16 9.56
C GLY A 102 20.18 7.65 10.07
N ASP A 103 20.18 7.10 11.28
CA ASP A 103 19.01 6.47 11.88
C ASP A 103 17.95 7.48 12.39
N GLN A 104 18.10 8.77 12.09
CA GLN A 104 17.12 9.80 12.45
C GLN A 104 15.88 9.77 11.55
N VAL A 105 15.98 9.15 10.36
CA VAL A 105 14.88 9.09 9.39
C VAL A 105 14.64 7.64 8.96
N GLU A 106 13.39 7.18 9.03
CA GLU A 106 12.95 5.90 8.47
C GLU A 106 12.19 6.14 7.18
N VAL A 107 12.52 5.41 6.11
CA VAL A 107 11.77 5.46 4.86
C VAL A 107 11.09 4.10 4.63
N ASP A 108 9.79 4.11 4.35
CA ASP A 108 9.03 2.92 3.94
C ASP A 108 7.94 3.36 2.94
N PHE A 109 7.20 2.42 2.39
CA PHE A 109 6.05 2.71 1.52
C PHE A 109 4.78 2.05 2.03
N CYS A 110 3.64 2.61 1.66
CA CYS A 110 2.34 2.00 1.90
C CYS A 110 1.40 2.14 0.70
N MET A 111 0.46 1.21 0.67
CA MET A 111 -0.61 1.14 -0.30
C MET A 111 -1.92 1.48 0.38
N ARG A 112 -2.73 2.30 -0.27
CA ARG A 112 -4.09 2.58 0.17
C ARG A 112 -4.98 1.34 0.09
N TYR A 113 -4.83 0.55 -0.98
CA TYR A 113 -5.52 -0.71 -1.20
C TYR A 113 -4.50 -1.82 -1.49
N GLY A 114 -4.64 -2.97 -0.85
CA GLY A 114 -3.64 -4.05 -0.89
C GLY A 114 -2.53 -3.91 0.16
N ASN A 115 -1.41 -4.58 -0.07
CA ASN A 115 -0.33 -4.70 0.90
C ASN A 115 1.00 -4.13 0.37
N PRO A 116 1.77 -3.44 1.22
CA PRO A 116 1.53 -3.21 2.66
C PRO A 116 0.57 -2.05 2.93
N SER A 117 -0.42 -2.24 3.81
CA SER A 117 -1.41 -1.20 4.11
C SER A 117 -0.83 0.00 4.87
N THR A 118 -1.43 1.18 4.71
CA THR A 118 -1.05 2.37 5.49
C THR A 118 -1.07 2.11 6.99
N GLN A 119 -2.07 1.38 7.49
CA GLN A 119 -2.19 1.09 8.92
C GLN A 119 -1.04 0.23 9.45
N SER A 120 -0.64 -0.80 8.71
CA SER A 120 0.44 -1.70 9.14
C SER A 120 1.78 -0.98 9.18
N ARG A 121 2.05 -0.14 8.16
CA ARG A 121 3.29 0.63 8.05
C ARG A 121 3.39 1.75 9.07
N LEU A 122 2.30 2.47 9.32
CA LEU A 122 2.25 3.45 10.41
C LEU A 122 2.53 2.81 11.77
N ARG A 123 1.89 1.66 12.06
CA ARG A 123 2.13 0.94 13.32
C ARG A 123 3.59 0.53 13.44
N LYS A 124 4.17 -0.01 12.37
CA LYS A 124 5.60 -0.36 12.32
C LYS A 124 6.48 0.85 12.63
N MET A 125 6.27 1.98 11.95
CA MET A 125 7.05 3.21 12.16
C MET A 125 6.95 3.73 13.60
N VAL A 126 5.74 3.73 14.18
CA VAL A 126 5.53 4.14 15.59
C VAL A 126 6.28 3.21 16.53
N THR A 127 6.21 1.90 16.33
CA THR A 127 6.99 0.91 17.12
C THR A 127 8.49 1.10 16.94
N SER A 128 8.96 1.52 15.76
CA SER A 128 10.36 1.89 15.48
C SER A 128 10.80 3.23 16.11
N GLY A 129 9.93 3.90 16.88
CA GLY A 129 10.24 5.17 17.54
C GLY A 129 10.02 6.42 16.69
N CYS A 130 9.33 6.31 15.54
CA CYS A 130 8.96 7.47 14.75
C CYS A 130 7.86 8.27 15.46
N THR A 131 8.15 9.54 15.79
CA THR A 131 7.20 10.45 16.45
C THR A 131 6.63 11.50 15.50
N ARG A 132 7.23 11.64 14.32
CA ARG A 132 6.77 12.48 13.22
C ARG A 132 6.66 11.63 11.97
N ILE A 133 5.57 11.76 11.22
CA ILE A 133 5.36 11.00 9.99
C ILE A 133 5.01 11.97 8.87
N LEU A 134 5.82 11.94 7.81
CA LEU A 134 5.61 12.65 6.56
C LEU A 134 5.03 11.68 5.53
N PHE A 135 3.87 12.01 4.99
CA PHE A 135 3.30 11.33 3.83
C PHE A 135 3.80 12.00 2.55
N PHE A 136 4.27 11.21 1.59
CA PHE A 136 4.68 11.65 0.27
C PHE A 136 3.92 10.87 -0.81
#